data_AF-K9TN90-F1
#
_entry.id   AF-K9TN90-F1
#
_cell.length_a   1.000
_cell.length_b   1.000
_cell.length_c   1.000
_cell.angle_alpha   90.00
_cell.angle_beta   90.00
_cell.angle_gamma   90.00
#
_symmetry.space_group_name_H-M   'P 1'
#
loop_
_entity.id
_entity.type
_entity.pdbx_description
1 polymer ?
#
loop_
_entity_poly.entity_id
_entity_poly.type
_entity_poly.pdbx_seq_one_letter_code
_entity_poly.pdbx_strand_id
1 'polypeptide(L)' 'MNSSNSPNGEPTSLNPDANEPFVKISSELLITLLTPPFLGALLGGKAVSQMLQSMGQASEEVFRGDRLPVLNFPQAEED' A
#
# COMPACT_ATOMS: atom_id res chain seq x y z
N MET A 1 -19.95 -37.51 59.88
CA MET A 1 -18.93 -36.53 59.51
C MET A 1 -19.04 -36.19 58.02
N ASN A 2 -19.83 -35.16 57.73
CA ASN A 2 -19.57 -34.02 56.83
C ASN A 2 -18.75 -34.28 55.54
N SER A 3 -19.44 -34.47 54.41
CA SER A 3 -18.89 -34.19 53.08
C SER A 3 -19.32 -32.79 52.66
N SER A 4 -18.38 -31.84 52.68
CA SER A 4 -18.59 -30.48 52.20
C SER A 4 -18.59 -30.48 50.67
N ASN A 5 -19.76 -30.28 50.04
CA ASN A 5 -19.82 -29.94 48.62
C ASN A 5 -19.48 -28.45 48.47
N SER A 6 -18.36 -28.16 47.83
CA SER A 6 -17.98 -26.81 47.39
C SER A 6 -18.93 -26.33 46.27
N PRO A 7 -19.29 -25.03 46.25
CA PRO A 7 -20.08 -24.47 45.17
C PRO A 7 -19.18 -24.32 43.94
N ASN A 8 -19.62 -24.86 42.82
CA ASN A 8 -18.99 -24.65 41.52
C ASN A 8 -19.04 -23.15 41.19
N GLY A 9 -17.87 -22.50 41.12
CA GLY A 9 -17.77 -21.18 40.51
C GLY A 9 -17.94 -21.32 39.01
N GLU A 10 -19.08 -20.88 38.48
CA GLU A 10 -19.22 -20.63 37.05
C GLU A 10 -18.35 -19.42 36.68
N PRO A 11 -17.36 -19.56 35.78
CA PRO A 11 -16.68 -18.41 35.23
C PRO A 11 -17.67 -17.68 34.33
N THR A 12 -17.97 -16.44 34.71
CA THR A 12 -18.60 -15.37 33.92
C THR A 12 -18.63 -15.68 32.43
N SER A 13 -19.80 -16.11 31.93
CA SER A 13 -20.11 -16.16 30.52
C SER A 13 -20.00 -14.73 29.97
N LEU A 14 -18.92 -14.45 29.24
CA LEU A 14 -18.80 -13.27 28.40
C LEU A 14 -19.84 -13.41 27.29
N ASN A 15 -21.02 -12.80 27.48
CA ASN A 15 -22.00 -12.64 26.42
C ASN A 15 -21.41 -11.79 25.30
N PRO A 16 -21.12 -12.35 24.12
CA PRO A 16 -20.69 -11.57 22.97
C PRO A 16 -21.95 -11.22 22.18
N ASP A 17 -22.83 -10.41 22.77
CA ASP A 17 -24.00 -9.86 22.08
C ASP A 17 -23.80 -8.35 21.93
N ALA A 18 -22.96 -7.99 20.95
CA ALA A 18 -22.85 -6.62 20.46
C ALA A 18 -22.34 -6.63 19.01
N ASN A 19 -23.27 -6.84 18.07
CA ASN A 19 -23.36 -6.14 16.79
C ASN A 19 -22.06 -5.77 16.06
N GLU A 20 -21.35 -6.75 15.52
CA GLU A 20 -20.37 -6.52 14.45
C GLU A 20 -20.84 -7.28 13.19
N PRO A 21 -21.21 -6.60 12.09
CA PRO A 21 -21.41 -7.27 10.80
C PRO A 21 -20.04 -7.73 10.29
N PHE A 22 -19.54 -8.84 10.83
CA PHE A 22 -18.31 -9.46 10.36
C PHE A 22 -18.60 -10.16 9.03
N VAL A 23 -18.39 -9.43 7.92
CA VAL A 23 -18.43 -10.02 6.58
C VAL A 23 -17.24 -10.97 6.46
N LYS A 24 -17.50 -12.26 6.64
CA LYS A 24 -16.51 -13.32 6.43
C LYS A 24 -16.28 -13.51 4.94
N ILE A 25 -15.34 -12.76 4.37
CA ILE A 25 -14.95 -12.89 2.96
C ILE A 25 -14.14 -14.17 2.80
N SER A 26 -14.52 -15.04 1.87
CA SER A 26 -13.75 -16.25 1.55
C SER A 26 -12.49 -15.89 0.75
N SER A 27 -11.37 -16.56 1.05
CA SER A 27 -10.11 -16.35 0.33
C SER A 27 -10.26 -16.59 -1.18
N GLU A 28 -11.11 -17.53 -1.58
CA GLU A 28 -11.38 -17.80 -3.00
C GLU A 28 -11.98 -16.60 -3.73
N LEU A 29 -12.84 -15.82 -3.08
CA LEU A 29 -13.40 -14.60 -3.67
C LEU A 29 -12.32 -13.53 -3.85
N LEU A 30 -11.41 -13.38 -2.88
CA LEU A 30 -10.30 -12.44 -2.98
C LEU A 30 -9.36 -12.81 -4.13
N ILE A 31 -9.00 -14.09 -4.25
CA ILE A 31 -8.12 -14.56 -5.31
C ILE A 31 -8.80 -14.39 -6.68
N THR A 32 -10.08 -14.76 -6.80
CA THR A 32 -10.83 -14.62 -8.06
C THR A 32 -10.96 -13.15 -8.48
N LEU A 33 -11.13 -12.23 -7.53
CA LEU A 33 -11.20 -10.80 -7.82
C LEU A 33 -9.83 -10.21 -8.19
N LEU A 34 -8.75 -10.66 -7.56
CA LEU A 34 -7.41 -10.17 -7.80
C LEU A 34 -6.78 -10.76 -9.07
N THR A 35 -7.18 -11.97 -9.48
CA THR A 35 -6.58 -12.67 -10.62
C THR A 35 -6.69 -11.88 -11.93
N PRO A 36 -7.88 -11.39 -12.36
CA PRO A 36 -7.98 -10.61 -13.59
C PRO A 36 -7.12 -9.34 -13.63
N PRO A 37 -7.14 -8.43 -12.64
CA PRO A 37 -6.29 -7.24 -12.68
C PRO A 37 -4.81 -7.59 -12.55
N PHE A 38 -4.45 -8.66 -11.84
CA PHE A 38 -3.07 -9.12 -11.76
C PHE A 38 -2.56 -9.61 -13.11
N LEU A 39 -3.32 -10.44 -13.82
CA LEU A 39 -2.99 -10.85 -15.20
C LEU A 39 -2.95 -9.65 -16.15
N GLY A 40 -3.90 -8.71 -16.01
CA GLY A 40 -3.92 -7.47 -16.76
C GLY A 40 -2.65 -6.64 -16.55
N ALA A 41 -2.16 -6.54 -15.30
CA ALA A 41 -0.92 -5.85 -14.98
C ALA A 41 0.31 -6.54 -15.59
N LEU A 42 0.37 -7.88 -15.53
CA LEU A 42 1.45 -8.64 -16.16
C LEU A 42 1.49 -8.43 -17.69
N LEU A 43 0.31 -8.44 -18.34
CA LEU A 43 0.20 -8.23 -19.78
C LEU A 43 0.49 -6.76 -20.17
N GLY A 44 0.07 -5.81 -19.33
CA GLY A 44 0.23 -4.38 -19.52
C GLY A 44 1.59 -3.82 -19.10
N GLY A 45 2.45 -4.61 -18.45
CA GLY A 45 3.72 -4.14 -17.90
C GLY A 45 4.64 -3.50 -18.95
N LYS A 46 4.63 -4.01 -20.19
CA LYS A 46 5.38 -3.40 -21.31
C LYS A 46 4.89 -1.98 -21.63
N ALA A 47 3.57 -1.76 -21.64
CA ALA A 47 3.00 -0.45 -21.93
C ALA A 47 3.34 0.57 -20.83
N VAL A 48 3.27 0.15 -19.56
CA VAL A 48 3.70 0.98 -18.41
C VAL A 48 5.18 1.34 -18.52
N SER A 49 6.04 0.36 -18.85
CA SER A 49 7.47 0.61 -19.05
C SER A 49 7.73 1.62 -20.17
N GLN A 50 7.06 1.47 -21.31
CA GLN A 50 7.17 2.41 -22.44
C GLN A 50 6.67 3.82 -22.07
N MET A 51 5.60 3.92 -21.29
CA MET A 51 5.09 5.19 -20.78
C MET A 51 6.08 5.85 -19.83
N LEU A 52 6.64 5.11 -18.88
CA LEU A 52 7.64 5.65 -17.96
C LEU A 52 8.91 6.11 -18.69
N GLN A 53 9.33 5.36 -19.72
CA GLN A 53 10.48 5.71 -20.53
C GLN A 53 10.23 7.01 -21.33
N SER A 54 9.07 7.16 -21.96
CA SER A 54 8.73 8.38 -22.70
C SER A 54 8.58 9.59 -21.77
N MET A 55 8.00 9.41 -20.58
CA MET A 55 7.95 10.44 -19.54
C MET A 55 9.36 10.84 -19.07
N GLY A 56 10.27 9.89 -18.92
CA GLY A 56 11.67 10.17 -18.57
C GLY A 56 12.38 10.99 -19.63
N GLN A 57 12.22 10.63 -20.91
CA GLN A 57 12.79 11.38 -22.03
C GLN A 57 12.22 12.79 -22.15
N ALA A 58 10.91 12.95 -21.99
CA ALA A 58 10.26 14.26 -21.99
C ALA A 58 10.73 15.11 -20.80
N SER A 59 10.90 14.49 -19.63
CA SER A 59 11.44 15.17 -18.45
C SER A 59 12.89 15.62 -18.69
N GLU A 60 13.72 14.80 -19.33
CA GLU A 60 15.08 15.19 -19.67
C GLU A 60 15.10 16.47 -20.52
N GLU A 61 14.22 16.61 -21.52
CA GLU A 61 14.16 17.83 -22.33
C GLU A 61 13.74 19.07 -21.54
N VAL A 62 12.81 18.92 -20.59
CA VAL A 62 12.36 20.01 -19.72
C VAL A 62 13.46 20.44 -18.73
N PHE A 63 14.23 19.48 -18.22
CA PHE A 63 15.26 19.69 -17.19
C PHE A 63 16.70 19.78 -17.73
N ARG A 64 16.91 19.64 -19.06
CA ARG A 64 18.25 19.62 -19.70
C ARG A 64 19.10 20.83 -19.40
N GLY A 65 18.51 21.89 -18.87
CA GLY A 65 19.26 23.04 -18.41
C GLY A 65 19.83 23.91 -19.53
N ASP A 66 19.66 23.52 -20.80
CA ASP A 66 20.04 24.28 -22.00
C ASP A 66 19.24 25.60 -22.16
N ARG A 67 18.24 25.80 -21.30
CA ARG A 67 17.48 27.04 -21.16
C ARG A 67 17.75 27.76 -19.83
N LEU A 68 18.71 27.30 -19.03
CA LEU A 68 19.09 27.98 -17.80
C LEU A 68 19.98 29.18 -18.17
N PRO A 69 19.61 30.40 -17.75
CA PRO A 69 20.47 31.56 -17.96
C PRO A 69 21.83 31.32 -17.32
N VAL A 70 22.90 31.78 -17.98
CA VAL A 70 24.26 31.73 -17.44
C VAL A 70 24.24 32.36 -16.04
N LEU A 71 24.54 31.55 -15.03
CA LEU A 71 24.55 32.00 -13.65
C LEU A 71 25.87 32.74 -13.41
N ASN A 72 25.79 34.07 -13.32
CA ASN A 72 26.93 34.88 -12.92
C ASN A 72 27.22 34.61 -11.45
N PHE A 73 28.23 33.80 -11.17
CA PHE A 73 28.76 33.64 -9.82
C PHE A 73 29.61 34.87 -9.46
N PRO A 74 29.45 35.46 -8.27
CA PRO A 74 30.40 36.45 -7.80
C PRO A 74 31.79 35.81 -7.77
N GLN A 75 32.76 36.43 -8.45
CA GLN A 75 34.16 36.07 -8.31
C GLN A 75 34.50 36.31 -6.85
N ALA A 76 35.06 35.31 -6.16
CA ALA A 76 35.59 35.53 -4.83
C ALA A 76 36.67 36.62 -4.95
N GLU A 77 36.45 37.74 -4.30
CA GLU A 77 37.45 38.79 -4.14
C GLU A 77 38.59 38.17 -3.32
N GLU A 78 39.68 37.82 -3.99
CA GLU A 78 40.95 37.49 -3.37
C GLU A 78 41.55 38.78 -2.79
N ASP A 79 41.47 38.93 -1.47
CA ASP A 79 42.27 39.88 -0.67
C ASP A 79 43.55 39.19 -0.12
#